data_AF-A0AAV5MLA5-F1
#
_entry.id   AF-A0AAV5MLA5-F1
#
_cell.length_a   1.000
_cell.length_b   1.000
_cell.length_c   1.000
_cell.angle_alpha   90.00
_cell.angle_beta   90.00
_cell.angle_gamma   90.00
#
_symmetry.space_group_name_H-M   'P 1'
#
loop_
_entity.id
_entity.type
_entity.pdbx_description
1 polymer ?
#
loop_
_entity_poly.entity_id
_entity_poly.type
_entity_poly.pdbx_seq_one_letter_code
_entity_poly.pdbx_strand_id
1 'polypeptide(L)'
;MASSSNSRSSGLEASSGVRDFGLIEHTYEGRQMFCECGLKAPRWTSWRPWSIGRRFYGCPNFLNADLRCAYFVWHDFELTIERATELLKLLINEKKCMSNEIAALKRQLKQRKLGGTVPVLDESPVLVESSHATSSANL
;
A
#
# COMPACT_ATOMS: atom_id res chain seq x y z
N MET A 1 23.10 -29.22 -9.66
CA MET A 1 21.65 -28.99 -9.88
C MET A 1 21.08 -28.35 -8.62
N ALA A 2 20.18 -27.38 -8.82
CA ALA A 2 19.77 -26.34 -7.87
C ALA A 2 18.89 -26.79 -6.70
N SER A 3 18.84 -25.95 -5.65
CA SER A 3 17.63 -25.47 -4.91
C SER A 3 18.12 -24.57 -3.74
N SER A 4 18.22 -23.24 -3.86
CA SER A 4 17.19 -22.19 -3.70
C SER A 4 16.37 -22.19 -2.39
N SER A 5 16.75 -21.24 -1.53
CA SER A 5 15.93 -20.17 -0.91
C SER A 5 14.78 -20.52 0.05
N ASN A 6 14.83 -19.98 1.29
CA ASN A 6 14.02 -18.82 1.68
C ASN A 6 14.13 -18.55 3.20
N SER A 7 14.75 -17.43 3.58
CA SER A 7 14.62 -16.88 4.92
C SER A 7 13.58 -15.77 4.89
N ARG A 8 12.39 -16.10 5.37
CA ARG A 8 11.21 -15.22 5.46
C ARG A 8 11.49 -14.11 6.48
N SER A 9 11.49 -12.85 6.05
CA SER A 9 11.41 -11.72 6.96
C SER A 9 9.98 -11.59 7.50
N SER A 10 9.88 -11.65 8.82
CA SER A 10 8.65 -11.60 9.60
C SER A 10 8.04 -10.21 9.56
N GLY A 11 6.71 -10.20 9.43
CA GLY A 11 5.87 -9.02 9.31
C GLY A 11 5.95 -8.05 10.48
N LEU A 12 5.74 -6.78 10.16
CA LEU A 12 5.15 -5.81 11.06
C LEU A 12 3.89 -5.28 10.38
N GLU A 13 2.78 -5.54 11.03
CA GLU A 13 1.40 -5.26 10.62
C GLU A 13 1.15 -3.75 10.47
N ALA A 14 0.43 -3.42 9.40
CA ALA A 14 0.02 -2.06 9.08
C ALA A 14 -1.17 -1.62 9.93
N SER A 15 -1.09 -0.41 10.51
CA SER A 15 -2.28 0.35 10.89
C SER A 15 -2.03 1.84 10.65
N SER A 16 -2.99 2.47 9.96
CA SER A 16 -3.04 3.89 9.59
C SER A 16 -2.16 4.36 8.40
N GLY A 17 -2.55 3.96 7.18
CA GLY A 17 -2.84 4.89 6.07
C GLY A 17 -1.77 5.82 5.47
N VAL A 18 -0.55 5.87 5.99
CA VAL A 18 0.60 6.51 5.32
C VAL A 18 1.67 5.45 5.27
N ARG A 19 2.02 5.00 4.07
CA ARG A 19 3.19 4.14 3.89
C ARG A 19 4.37 4.88 4.51
N ASP A 20 4.95 4.31 5.56
CA ASP A 20 6.15 4.84 6.21
C ASP A 20 7.32 4.66 5.23
N PHE A 21 7.47 5.62 4.32
CA PHE A 21 8.40 5.60 3.19
C PHE A 21 9.86 5.82 3.63
N GLY A 22 10.29 5.18 4.72
CA GLY A 22 11.53 5.57 5.41
C GLY A 22 11.52 7.06 5.75
N LEU A 23 10.32 7.59 6.02
CA LEU A 23 10.10 9.00 6.34
C LEU A 23 10.70 9.32 7.70
N ILE A 24 10.78 8.29 8.55
CA ILE A 24 11.17 8.38 9.95
C ILE A 24 12.26 7.33 10.23
N GLU A 25 13.43 7.78 10.64
CA GLU A 25 14.52 6.93 11.09
C GLU A 25 14.52 6.90 12.63
N HIS A 26 13.98 5.82 13.21
CA HIS A 26 13.95 5.61 14.67
C HIS A 26 15.31 5.17 15.23
N THR A 27 16.12 4.52 14.39
CA THR A 27 17.49 4.10 14.69
C THR A 27 18.47 4.92 13.88
N TYR A 28 19.38 5.61 14.55
CA TYR A 28 20.43 6.41 13.95
C TYR A 28 21.67 6.40 14.85
N GLU A 29 22.83 6.58 14.24
CA GLU A 29 24.11 6.71 14.94
C GLU A 29 24.32 8.14 15.48
N GLY A 30 25.21 8.28 16.46
CA GLY A 30 25.56 9.56 17.07
C GLY A 30 24.75 9.91 18.31
N ARG A 31 24.72 11.21 18.66
CA ARG A 31 24.04 11.72 19.86
C ARG A 31 22.53 11.48 19.75
N GLN A 32 21.96 10.84 20.78
CA GLN A 32 20.51 10.69 20.90
C GLN A 32 19.87 12.03 21.28
N MET A 33 18.79 12.36 20.58
CA MET A 33 18.02 13.57 20.82
C MET A 33 16.70 13.20 21.48
N PHE A 34 16.26 14.01 22.44
CA PHE A 34 15.01 13.79 23.19
C PHE A 34 14.14 15.04 23.10
N CYS A 35 12.83 14.83 22.95
CA CYS A 35 11.87 15.93 22.94
C CYS A 35 11.45 16.35 24.36
N GLU A 36 10.62 17.39 24.45
CA GLU A 36 10.03 17.88 25.70
C GLU A 36 9.15 16.85 26.40
N CYS A 37 8.61 15.86 25.68
CA CYS A 37 7.87 14.74 26.26
C CYS A 37 8.78 13.68 26.92
N GLY A 38 10.11 13.82 26.84
CA GLY A 38 11.08 12.81 27.29
C GLY A 38 11.22 11.60 26.36
N LEU A 39 10.56 11.62 25.19
CA LEU A 39 10.66 10.56 24.18
C LEU A 39 11.88 10.78 23.29
N LYS A 40 12.52 9.69 22.85
CA LYS A 40 13.58 9.76 21.83
C LYS A 40 13.01 10.33 20.54
N ALA A 41 13.61 11.41 20.05
CA ALA A 41 13.23 12.05 18.79
C ALA A 41 13.84 11.27 17.61
N PRO A 42 13.05 10.63 16.74
CA PRO A 42 13.54 10.08 15.48
C PRO A 42 14.00 11.17 14.50
N ARG A 43 14.74 10.78 13.46
CA ARG A 43 15.03 11.67 12.33
C ARG A 43 13.92 11.57 11.29
N TRP A 44 13.18 12.65 11.10
CA TRP A 44 12.16 12.81 10.08
C TRP A 44 12.76 13.40 8.81
N THR A 45 12.27 13.04 7.63
CA THR A 45 12.60 13.72 6.37
C THR A 45 11.57 14.80 6.06
N SER A 46 12.03 16.04 5.85
CA SER A 46 11.17 17.13 5.40
C SER A 46 10.89 17.02 3.90
N TRP A 47 9.63 17.27 3.52
CA TRP A 47 9.18 17.32 2.13
C TRP A 47 8.60 18.69 1.75
N ARG A 48 8.88 19.73 2.56
CA ARG A 48 8.50 21.10 2.23
C ARG A 48 9.39 21.63 1.10
N PRO A 49 8.87 22.42 0.14
CA PRO A 49 9.64 22.88 -1.02
C PRO A 49 11.02 23.46 -0.73
N TRP A 50 11.18 24.21 0.37
CA TRP A 50 12.44 24.85 0.77
C TRP A 50 13.37 23.97 1.63
N SER A 51 12.95 22.75 2.00
CA SER A 51 13.73 21.84 2.84
C SER A 51 13.58 20.38 2.43
N ILE A 52 13.24 20.13 1.16
CA ILE A 52 13.05 18.78 0.64
C ILE A 52 14.28 17.93 0.94
N GLY A 53 14.05 16.75 1.48
CA GLY A 53 15.06 15.73 1.72
C GLY A 53 15.94 15.94 2.96
N ARG A 54 15.90 17.13 3.56
CA ARG A 54 16.64 17.41 4.81
C ARG A 54 16.01 16.67 5.97
N ARG A 55 16.85 16.12 6.85
CA ARG A 55 16.40 15.45 8.07
C ARG A 55 16.37 16.39 9.26
N PHE A 56 15.40 16.17 10.15
CA PHE A 56 15.28 16.86 11.42
C PHE A 56 14.92 15.88 12.54
N TYR A 57 15.36 16.15 13.76
CA TYR A 57 14.87 15.49 14.96
C TYR A 57 13.53 16.10 15.35
N GLY A 58 12.49 15.26 15.42
CA GLY A 58 11.13 15.69 15.77
C GLY A 58 10.50 14.72 16.77
N CYS A 59 9.58 15.20 17.60
CA CYS A 59 8.86 14.33 18.53
C CYS A 59 8.09 13.22 17.77
N PRO A 60 8.05 11.97 18.27
CA PRO A 60 7.19 10.92 17.69
C PRO A 60 5.72 11.34 17.59
N ASN A 61 5.25 12.18 18.53
CA ASN A 61 3.88 12.69 18.57
C ASN A 61 3.68 13.96 17.73
N PHE A 62 4.64 14.36 16.89
CA PHE A 62 4.57 15.59 16.10
C PHE A 62 3.31 15.70 15.22
N LEU A 63 2.83 14.57 14.68
CA LEU A 63 1.62 14.50 13.84
C LEU A 63 0.34 14.16 14.62
N ASN A 64 0.45 13.85 15.91
CA ASN A 64 -0.72 13.57 16.75
C ASN A 64 -1.31 14.89 17.24
N ALA A 65 -2.57 15.17 16.90
CA ALA A 65 -3.22 16.44 17.24
C ALA A 65 -3.38 16.64 18.75
N ASP A 66 -3.68 15.57 19.50
CA ASP A 66 -3.97 15.61 20.94
C ASP A 66 -2.69 15.63 21.79
N LEU A 67 -1.61 15.01 21.28
CA LEU A 67 -0.32 14.87 21.96
C LEU A 67 0.79 15.71 21.30
N ARG A 68 0.40 16.72 20.52
CA ARG A 68 1.33 17.45 19.66
C ARG A 68 2.45 18.09 20.46
N CYS A 69 3.67 17.66 20.18
CA CYS A 69 4.88 18.29 20.70
C CYS A 69 5.65 18.94 19.54
N ALA A 70 6.00 20.21 19.71
CA ALA A 70 6.62 21.02 18.66
C ALA A 70 8.15 20.93 18.63
N TYR A 71 8.75 20.00 19.40
CA TYR A 71 10.20 19.78 19.40
C TYR A 71 10.72 19.54 17.98
N PHE A 72 11.68 20.35 17.58
CA PHE A 72 12.23 20.38 16.22
C PHE A 72 13.68 20.87 16.25
N VAL A 73 14.59 20.07 15.68
CA VAL A 73 16.00 20.47 15.49
C VAL A 73 16.49 19.90 14.16
N TRP A 74 17.11 20.72 13.31
CA TRP A 74 17.71 20.22 12.06
C TRP A 74 18.85 19.25 12.35
N HIS A 75 18.84 18.09 11.69
CA HIS A 75 19.98 17.19 11.62
C HIS A 75 20.87 17.59 10.44
N ASP A 76 20.25 17.76 9.26
CA ASP A 76 20.93 18.26 8.08
C ASP A 76 20.80 19.78 8.03
N PHE A 77 21.92 20.50 8.18
CA PHE A 77 21.96 21.95 8.00
C PHE A 77 21.59 22.34 6.56
N GLU A 78 22.12 21.60 5.59
CA GLU A 78 21.79 21.69 4.16
C GLU A 78 21.60 20.28 3.58
N LEU A 79 20.94 20.19 2.42
CA LEU A 79 20.79 18.91 1.72
C LEU A 79 22.12 18.52 1.08
N THR A 80 22.69 17.39 1.50
CA THR A 80 23.92 16.86 0.90
C THR A 80 23.64 16.08 -0.38
N ILE A 81 24.65 15.93 -1.24
CA ILE A 81 24.56 15.16 -2.50
C ILE A 81 24.31 13.68 -2.19
N GLU A 82 24.93 13.14 -1.14
CA GLU A 82 24.74 11.76 -0.68
C GLU A 82 23.29 11.53 -0.30
N ARG A 83 22.71 12.42 0.53
CA ARG A 83 21.32 12.32 0.94
C ARG A 83 20.35 12.46 -0.23
N ALA A 84 20.60 13.41 -1.13
CA ALA A 84 19.81 13.58 -2.33
C ALA A 84 19.84 12.31 -3.20
N THR A 85 21.00 11.66 -3.31
CA THR A 85 21.18 10.42 -4.07
C THR A 85 20.42 9.25 -3.43
N GLU A 86 20.45 9.10 -2.11
CA GLU A 86 19.66 8.11 -1.38
C GLU A 86 18.16 8.29 -1.65
N LEU A 87 17.66 9.52 -1.50
CA LEU A 87 16.25 9.84 -1.72
C LEU A 87 15.83 9.59 -3.17
N LEU A 88 16.66 9.98 -4.14
CA LEU A 88 16.38 9.75 -5.55
C LEU A 88 16.28 8.25 -5.86
N LYS A 89 17.17 7.43 -5.32
CA LYS A 89 17.12 5.96 -5.47
C LYS A 89 15.84 5.38 -4.88
N LEU A 90 15.46 5.81 -3.67
CA LEU A 90 14.21 5.38 -3.03
C LEU A 90 12.99 5.74 -3.89
N LEU A 91 12.87 6.99 -4.32
CA LEU A 91 11.75 7.47 -5.12
C LEU A 91 11.66 6.80 -6.50
N ILE A 92 12.80 6.56 -7.16
CA ILE A 92 12.84 5.83 -8.44
C ILE A 92 12.35 4.39 -8.26
N ASN A 93 12.83 3.70 -7.24
CA ASN A 93 12.44 2.33 -6.95
C ASN A 93 10.95 2.22 -6.63
N GLU A 94 10.44 3.16 -5.84
CA GLU A 94 9.02 3.23 -5.49
C GLU A 94 8.16 3.52 -6.72
N LYS A 95 8.53 4.53 -7.52
CA LYS A 95 7.85 4.85 -8.79
C LYS A 95 7.77 3.62 -9.69
N LYS A 96 8.85 2.85 -9.78
CA LYS A 96 8.92 1.62 -10.57
C LYS A 96 7.97 0.55 -10.02
N CYS A 97 7.96 0.33 -8.70
CA CYS A 97 7.05 -0.60 -8.04
C CYS A 97 5.58 -0.24 -8.31
N MET A 98 5.20 1.02 -8.06
CA MET A 98 3.85 1.52 -8.31
C MET A 98 3.46 1.42 -9.79
N SER A 99 4.37 1.75 -10.71
CA SER A 99 4.10 1.62 -12.15
C SER A 99 3.84 0.16 -12.56
N ASN A 100 4.56 -0.78 -11.96
CA ASN A 100 4.35 -2.21 -12.18
C ASN A 100 3.00 -2.68 -11.64
N GLU A 101 2.63 -2.25 -10.44
CA GLU A 101 1.33 -2.54 -9.82
C GLU A 101 0.18 -2.00 -10.67
N ILE A 102 0.27 -0.74 -11.12
CA ILE A 102 -0.70 -0.14 -12.04
C ILE A 102 -0.82 -0.96 -13.33
N ALA A 103 0.30 -1.39 -13.91
CA ALA A 103 0.29 -2.21 -15.11
C ALA A 103 -0.37 -3.58 -14.87
N ALA A 104 -0.12 -4.22 -13.73
CA ALA A 104 -0.75 -5.49 -13.35
C ALA A 104 -2.28 -5.34 -13.17
N LEU A 105 -2.72 -4.33 -12.41
CA LEU A 105 -4.14 -4.05 -12.19
C LEU A 105 -4.87 -3.71 -13.50
N LYS A 106 -4.24 -2.94 -14.39
CA LYS A 106 -4.79 -2.67 -15.73
C LYS A 106 -4.96 -3.95 -16.56
N ARG A 107 -4.02 -4.90 -16.49
CA ARG A 107 -4.15 -6.21 -17.16
C ARG A 107 -5.31 -7.02 -16.60
N GLN A 108 -5.45 -7.09 -15.27
CA GLN A 108 -6.55 -7.79 -14.61
C GLN A 108 -7.92 -7.19 -14.96
N LEU A 109 -8.04 -5.86 -15.02
CA LEU A 109 -9.27 -5.19 -15.44
C LEU A 109 -9.61 -5.49 -16.90
N LYS A 110 -8.60 -5.55 -17.78
CA LYS A 110 -8.80 -5.94 -19.19
C LYS A 110 -9.28 -7.38 -19.30
N GLN A 111 -8.67 -8.32 -18.58
CA GLN A 111 -9.09 -9.74 -18.58
C GLN A 111 -10.51 -9.92 -18.06
N ARG A 112 -10.89 -9.24 -16.95
CA ARG A 112 -12.26 -9.25 -16.42
C ARG A 112 -13.29 -8.70 -17.40
N LYS A 113 -12.95 -7.67 -18.19
CA LYS A 113 -13.83 -7.13 -19.24
C LYS A 113 -13.99 -8.05 -20.45
N LEU A 114 -12.96 -8.84 -20.80
CA LEU A 114 -13.04 -9.82 -21.90
C LEU A 114 -13.67 -11.16 -21.47
N GLY A 115 -13.65 -11.51 -20.19
CA GLY A 115 -14.29 -12.72 -19.65
C GLY A 115 -15.79 -12.59 -19.36
N GLY A 116 -16.43 -11.51 -19.80
CA GLY A 116 -17.88 -11.30 -19.70
C GLY A 116 -18.64 -11.87 -20.89
N THR A 117 -18.65 -13.19 -21.05
CA THR A 117 -19.67 -13.91 -21.83
C THR A 117 -20.28 -15.03 -20.97
N VAL A 118 -21.61 -15.02 -20.92
CA VAL A 118 -22.55 -15.62 -19.94
C VAL A 118 -22.70 -17.14 -20.13
N PRO A 119 -22.93 -17.96 -19.09
CA PRO A 119 -23.63 -19.22 -19.29
C PRO A 119 -25.13 -18.93 -19.27
N VAL A 120 -25.72 -18.92 -20.47
CA VAL A 120 -27.14 -19.20 -20.67
C VAL A 120 -27.42 -20.51 -19.94
N LEU A 121 -28.30 -20.48 -18.93
CA LEU A 121 -28.83 -21.71 -18.38
C LEU A 121 -29.69 -22.33 -19.48
N ASP A 122 -29.24 -23.51 -19.91
CA ASP A 122 -29.98 -24.44 -20.75
C ASP A 122 -31.29 -24.82 -20.07
N GLU A 123 -32.36 -24.09 -20.38
CA GLU A 123 -33.73 -24.56 -20.18
C GLU A 123 -34.03 -25.57 -21.29
N SER A 124 -33.67 -26.83 -21.05
CA SER A 124 -34.11 -27.96 -21.87
C SER A 124 -35.65 -27.99 -21.97
N PRO A 125 -36.22 -28.36 -23.13
CA PRO A 125 -37.65 -28.28 -23.38
C PRO A 125 -38.44 -29.34 -22.61
N VAL A 126 -39.42 -28.89 -21.83
CA VAL A 126 -40.41 -29.78 -21.20
C VAL A 126 -41.33 -30.35 -22.28
N LEU A 127 -41.21 -31.64 -22.56
CA LEU A 127 -42.21 -32.38 -23.33
C LEU A 127 -43.46 -32.53 -22.46
N VAL A 128 -44.52 -31.79 -22.80
CA VAL A 128 -45.87 -32.02 -22.27
C VAL A 128 -46.56 -33.02 -23.20
N GLU A 129 -46.69 -34.27 -22.74
CA GLU A 129 -47.60 -35.22 -23.38
C GLU A 129 -49.05 -34.77 -23.17
N SER A 130 -49.76 -34.51 -24.27
CA SER A 130 -51.20 -34.31 -24.26
C SER A 130 -51.92 -35.67 -24.27
N SER A 131 -52.58 -36.01 -23.17
CA SER A 131 -53.59 -37.06 -23.17
C SER A 131 -54.98 -36.42 -23.24
N HIS A 132 -55.50 -36.29 -24.46
CA HIS A 132 -56.93 -36.14 -24.68
C HIS A 132 -57.59 -37.50 -24.42
N ALA A 133 -58.29 -37.64 -23.30
CA ALA A 133 -59.30 -38.68 -23.12
C ALA A 133 -60.67 -38.07 -23.35
N THR A 134 -61.25 -38.35 -24.53
CA THR A 134 -62.68 -38.22 -24.78
C THR A 134 -63.41 -39.32 -24.00
N SER A 135 -64.37 -38.94 -23.17
CA SER A 135 -65.39 -39.86 -22.68
C SER A 135 -66.75 -39.26 -22.97
N SER A 136 -67.39 -39.82 -24.00
CA SER A 136 -68.78 -39.61 -24.34
C SER A 136 -69.68 -40.50 -23.47
N ALA A 137 -70.82 -39.92 -23.11
CA ALA A 137 -72.12 -40.54 -22.86
C ALA A 137 -72.28 -41.45 -21.63
N ASN A 138 -73.14 -41.01 -20.71
CA ASN A 138 -74.22 -41.86 -20.19
C ASN A 138 -75.47 -41.00 -19.91
N LEU A 139 -76.55 -41.48 -20.52
CA LEU A 139 -77.99 -41.41 -20.24
C LEU A 139 -78.51 -40.49 -19.12
#